data_AF-A0A921UMV7-F1
#
_entry.id   AF-A0A921UMV7-F1
#
_cell.length_a   1.000
_cell.length_b   1.000
_cell.length_c   1.000
_cell.angle_alpha   90.00
_cell.angle_beta   90.00
_cell.angle_gamma   90.00
#
_symmetry.space_group_name_H-M   'P 1'
#
loop_
_entity.id
_entity.type
_entity.pdbx_description
1 polymer ?
#
loop_
_entity_poly.entity_id
_entity_poly.type
_entity_poly.pdbx_seq_one_letter_code
_entity_poly.pdbx_strand_id
1 'polypeptide(L)'
;MATFGRARPALPVIAWSCAMATALALATVMPVTSGKEDEAAAVSTIAAASPASTTNVTLLCRSTPYPRACETALTSAEARSARGPFAASVQFAMARATTTRALARNLSSSAAAPAPPAPSSGMHDCAELLGISLAQLRDALAGSAADADGATTWLSAALTNQGTCRDSLAAVPLPDDPAGSDAVRRQVAALARFISTALALHVGKVKKGETAAAAAGVPPSREGTAFPSWLSENDRKLLESLSPATTNDIVVTPDAVVALDGSGTHTSINEAIAEVTAEVDTEASGGRGVGISRRRKVIHVKAGRYEESVSISYQQADVMLVGDGKGKTIIDGDRSVAGGYTTWSSATVAAMGAGFIAKGVSILNSAGPGQGQAVALLVSGDRSVVYQCEVKGHQDTLFAHSNRQFYGDTDVSGTVDFIFGNAAAVLQRCGIQARRPRPGQQDVVTAQGRADPNQNTGFSIHRCRVTGAPDLGETPVYLGRPWRRYARVAVMATSLDGSVAPAGWLQWSGQPAPGTLYYGEYRNTGAGAATAGRVTWTGVHTSMSTEDAAGFTVANFIMGDSWLDATGVKYTSGL
;
A
#
# COMPACT_ATOMS: atom_id res chain seq x y z
N MET A 1 0.73 67.95 34.34
CA MET A 1 0.12 66.88 35.17
C MET A 1 0.97 65.64 35.01
N ALA A 2 1.36 65.05 36.14
CA ALA A 2 2.29 63.92 36.31
C ALA A 2 1.73 62.61 35.69
N THR A 3 2.43 61.48 35.46
CA THR A 3 3.63 60.85 36.07
C THR A 3 4.10 59.66 35.18
N PHE A 4 5.42 59.41 35.14
CA PHE A 4 6.22 58.14 35.08
C PHE A 4 5.63 56.82 34.50
N GLY A 5 6.37 55.94 33.78
CA GLY A 5 7.83 55.73 33.75
C GLY A 5 8.36 54.72 32.69
N ARG A 6 9.70 54.64 32.66
CA ARG A 6 10.66 53.91 31.77
C ARG A 6 10.49 52.37 31.76
N ALA A 7 10.66 51.67 30.63
CA ALA A 7 11.92 51.15 29.99
C ALA A 7 12.69 50.16 30.91
N ARG A 8 13.17 48.95 30.55
CA ARG A 8 13.82 48.38 29.33
C ARG A 8 14.01 46.83 29.51
N PRO A 9 14.64 46.07 28.56
CA PRO A 9 14.41 44.63 28.30
C PRO A 9 15.39 43.67 29.01
N ALA A 10 15.17 42.36 28.90
CA ALA A 10 16.12 41.31 29.31
C ALA A 10 16.37 40.25 28.21
N LEU A 11 17.65 39.99 27.95
CA LEU A 11 18.27 38.92 27.16
C LEU A 11 18.90 37.88 28.14
N PRO A 12 19.50 36.75 27.68
CA PRO A 12 19.31 35.40 28.22
C PRO A 12 20.38 34.98 29.23
N VAL A 13 20.14 33.87 29.94
CA VAL A 13 21.15 33.19 30.77
C VAL A 13 21.21 31.70 30.43
N ILE A 14 22.40 31.28 29.99
CA ILE A 14 22.90 29.90 29.96
C ILE A 14 23.51 29.61 31.33
N ALA A 15 23.24 28.43 31.92
CA ALA A 15 24.16 27.81 32.86
C ALA A 15 23.94 26.29 32.96
N TRP A 16 25.02 25.55 32.74
CA TRP A 16 25.22 24.13 33.07
C TRP A 16 25.17 23.89 34.60
N SER A 17 24.94 22.64 35.03
CA SER A 17 25.88 21.87 35.90
C SER A 17 25.34 20.49 36.30
N CYS A 18 26.20 19.48 36.16
CA CYS A 18 26.12 18.12 36.68
C CYS A 18 26.20 18.04 38.21
N ALA A 19 25.64 16.98 38.81
CA ALA A 19 26.28 16.24 39.91
C ALA A 19 25.69 14.83 40.05
N MET A 20 26.58 13.83 40.05
CA MET A 20 26.35 12.43 40.40
C MET A 20 26.30 12.24 41.92
N ALA A 21 25.57 11.23 42.38
CA ALA A 21 25.97 10.45 43.56
C ALA A 21 25.37 9.03 43.51
N THR A 22 26.23 8.05 43.28
CA THR A 22 26.04 6.61 43.51
C THR A 22 26.34 6.25 44.97
N ALA A 23 25.56 5.35 45.57
CA ALA A 23 26.00 4.50 46.68
C ALA A 23 25.30 3.14 46.59
N LEU A 24 26.10 2.08 46.70
CA LEU A 24 25.81 0.67 46.47
C LEU A 24 25.83 -0.10 47.80
N ALA A 25 25.33 -1.35 47.73
CA ALA A 25 25.63 -2.51 48.59
C ALA A 25 24.69 -2.69 49.82
N LEU A 26 24.31 -3.90 50.28
CA LEU A 26 24.81 -5.27 50.09
C LEU A 26 23.73 -6.30 50.46
N ALA A 27 23.92 -7.54 49.99
CA ALA A 27 23.03 -8.70 50.09
C ALA A 27 23.06 -9.45 51.43
N THR A 28 22.02 -10.26 51.70
CA THR A 28 22.11 -11.50 52.51
C THR A 28 21.18 -12.58 51.93
N VAL A 29 21.59 -13.85 52.06
CA VAL A 29 20.94 -15.07 51.54
C VAL A 29 20.77 -16.08 52.68
N MET A 30 19.77 -16.96 52.53
CA MET A 30 19.55 -18.30 53.15
C MET A 30 18.82 -18.32 54.52
N PRO A 31 18.25 -19.47 54.96
CA PRO A 31 17.33 -20.40 54.28
C PRO A 31 16.20 -20.90 55.24
N VAL A 32 15.07 -21.48 54.76
CA VAL A 32 14.20 -22.33 55.61
C VAL A 32 13.68 -23.56 54.85
N THR A 33 13.62 -24.64 55.60
CA THR A 33 13.59 -26.07 55.29
C THR A 33 12.19 -26.68 55.09
N SER A 34 12.23 -27.90 54.57
CA SER A 34 11.19 -28.91 54.33
C SER A 34 10.20 -29.23 55.47
N GLY A 35 8.96 -29.55 55.08
CA GLY A 35 8.00 -30.37 55.82
C GLY A 35 7.27 -31.33 54.86
N LYS A 36 7.06 -32.58 55.28
CA LYS A 36 6.47 -33.72 54.57
C LYS A 36 5.09 -34.08 55.18
N GLU A 37 4.37 -35.02 54.53
CA GLU A 37 3.14 -35.76 54.92
C GLU A 37 1.82 -35.17 54.35
N ASP A 38 0.83 -35.91 53.85
CA ASP A 38 0.65 -37.26 53.26
C ASP A 38 -0.79 -37.33 52.66
N GLU A 39 -1.07 -38.32 51.79
CA GLU A 39 -2.39 -38.80 51.29
C GLU A 39 -3.23 -37.90 50.32
N ALA A 40 -3.97 -38.38 49.31
CA ALA A 40 -4.40 -39.71 48.86
C ALA A 40 -4.78 -39.69 47.36
N ALA A 41 -4.95 -40.89 46.80
CA ALA A 41 -5.10 -41.26 45.40
C ALA A 41 -6.40 -40.83 44.68
N ALA A 42 -6.32 -40.67 43.35
CA ALA A 42 -7.32 -41.18 42.41
C ALA A 42 -6.75 -41.27 40.97
N VAL A 43 -6.78 -42.50 40.44
CA VAL A 43 -6.41 -42.88 39.08
C VAL A 43 -7.48 -42.44 38.08
N SER A 44 -7.09 -41.86 36.94
CA SER A 44 -7.90 -41.97 35.71
C SER A 44 -7.07 -41.84 34.44
N THR A 45 -7.02 -42.98 33.74
CA THR A 45 -6.99 -43.14 32.29
C THR A 45 -5.97 -42.34 31.49
N ILE A 46 -4.89 -43.06 31.16
CA ILE A 46 -4.04 -42.81 30.00
C ILE A 46 -4.91 -42.96 28.74
N ALA A 47 -5.42 -41.84 28.23
CA ALA A 47 -5.73 -41.72 26.81
C ALA A 47 -4.42 -41.36 26.12
N ALA A 48 -3.89 -42.29 25.32
CA ALA A 48 -2.72 -42.07 24.50
C ALA A 48 -3.00 -40.96 23.47
N ALA A 49 -2.70 -39.72 23.85
CA ALA A 49 -2.49 -38.65 22.89
C ALA A 49 -1.20 -39.00 22.12
N SER A 50 -1.33 -39.20 20.81
CA SER A 50 -0.19 -39.19 19.90
C SER A 50 0.65 -37.92 20.18
N PRO A 51 1.98 -37.99 20.22
CA PRO A 51 2.79 -36.81 20.47
C PRO A 51 2.63 -35.88 19.27
N ALA A 52 1.83 -34.83 19.44
CA ALA A 52 1.91 -33.66 18.59
C ALA A 52 3.37 -33.20 18.63
N SER A 53 4.03 -33.19 17.48
CA SER A 53 5.37 -32.62 17.29
C SER A 53 5.48 -31.33 18.11
N THR A 54 6.18 -31.37 19.24
CA THR A 54 6.42 -30.21 20.10
C THR A 54 7.39 -29.30 19.38
N THR A 55 6.86 -28.58 18.39
CA THR A 55 7.57 -27.50 17.71
C THR A 55 8.08 -26.59 18.80
N ASN A 56 9.40 -26.45 18.93
CA ASN A 56 9.99 -25.57 19.92
C ASN A 56 9.65 -24.12 19.53
N VAL A 57 8.53 -23.63 20.05
CA VAL A 57 7.92 -22.33 19.72
C VAL A 57 8.94 -21.20 19.90
N THR A 58 9.69 -21.22 20.99
CA THR A 58 10.73 -20.22 21.27
C THR A 58 11.83 -20.23 20.20
N LEU A 59 12.29 -21.42 19.77
CA LEU A 59 13.30 -21.51 18.71
C LEU A 59 12.76 -20.97 17.37
N LEU A 60 11.52 -21.31 17.02
CA LEU A 60 10.88 -20.82 15.80
C LEU A 60 10.74 -19.29 15.82
N CYS A 61 10.25 -18.73 16.94
CA CYS A 61 9.97 -17.31 17.09
C CYS A 61 11.20 -16.41 17.12
N ARG A 62 12.38 -16.93 17.45
CA ARG A 62 13.66 -16.18 17.37
C ARG A 62 13.97 -15.64 15.97
N SER A 63 13.46 -16.28 14.92
CA SER A 63 13.67 -15.87 13.53
C SER A 63 12.72 -14.77 13.05
N THR A 64 11.74 -14.38 13.89
CA THR A 64 10.74 -13.36 13.56
C THR A 64 11.13 -11.98 14.09
N PRO A 65 10.70 -10.87 13.47
CA PRO A 65 10.97 -9.52 13.98
C PRO A 65 10.41 -9.25 15.38
N TYR A 66 9.41 -10.02 15.81
CA TYR A 66 8.73 -9.85 17.10
C TYR A 66 8.57 -11.19 17.86
N PRO A 67 9.65 -11.74 18.46
CA PRO A 67 9.61 -13.07 19.08
C PRO A 67 8.52 -13.25 20.14
N ARG A 68 8.27 -12.24 20.98
CA ARG A 68 7.19 -12.28 21.99
C ARG A 68 5.80 -12.30 21.38
N ALA A 69 5.58 -11.55 20.30
CA ALA A 69 4.30 -11.55 19.60
C ALA A 69 4.05 -12.91 18.94
N CYS A 70 5.10 -13.52 18.39
CA CYS A 70 5.07 -14.88 17.87
C CYS A 70 4.74 -15.91 18.94
N GLU A 71 5.43 -15.90 20.09
CA GLU A 71 5.13 -16.83 21.19
C GLU A 71 3.68 -16.67 21.67
N THR A 72 3.20 -15.42 21.79
CA THR A 72 1.82 -15.13 22.17
C THR A 72 0.82 -15.73 21.17
N ALA A 73 1.06 -15.55 19.87
CA ALA A 73 0.18 -16.08 18.83
C ALA A 73 0.19 -17.61 18.78
N LEU A 74 1.37 -18.24 18.92
CA LEU A 74 1.54 -19.70 18.81
C LEU A 74 1.14 -20.48 20.07
N THR A 75 0.97 -19.82 21.22
CA THR A 75 0.46 -20.44 22.46
C THR A 75 -1.02 -20.14 22.72
N SER A 76 -1.65 -19.39 21.83
CA SER A 76 -3.06 -19.00 21.91
C SER A 76 -4.03 -20.18 21.75
N ALA A 77 -5.31 -19.96 22.07
CA ALA A 77 -6.33 -20.98 21.85
C ALA A 77 -6.54 -21.26 20.35
N GLU A 78 -6.43 -20.22 19.52
CA GLU A 78 -6.49 -20.25 18.07
C GLU A 78 -5.38 -21.15 17.49
N ALA A 79 -4.20 -21.20 18.11
CA ALA A 79 -3.12 -22.07 17.66
C ALA A 79 -3.44 -23.57 17.80
N ARG A 80 -4.35 -23.96 18.71
CA ARG A 80 -4.67 -25.38 18.96
C ARG A 80 -5.42 -26.04 17.81
N SER A 81 -6.17 -25.28 17.03
CA SER A 81 -6.94 -25.77 15.87
C SER A 81 -6.26 -25.48 14.53
N ALA A 82 -5.14 -24.74 14.54
CA ALA A 82 -4.45 -24.31 13.35
C ALA A 82 -3.58 -25.41 12.74
N ARG A 83 -3.50 -25.44 11.41
CA ARG A 83 -2.63 -26.36 10.64
C ARG A 83 -1.19 -25.85 10.55
N GLY A 84 -0.55 -25.63 11.71
CA GLY A 84 0.84 -25.22 11.83
C GLY A 84 1.05 -23.73 12.16
N PRO A 85 2.32 -23.31 12.38
CA PRO A 85 2.64 -22.00 12.98
C PRO A 85 2.19 -20.79 12.16
N PHE A 86 2.30 -20.86 10.82
CA PHE A 86 1.81 -19.80 9.95
C PHE A 86 0.30 -19.61 10.10
N ALA A 87 -0.47 -20.69 9.96
CA ALA A 87 -1.93 -20.65 10.09
C ALA A 87 -2.37 -20.13 11.47
N ALA A 88 -1.70 -20.57 12.54
CA ALA A 88 -1.95 -20.11 13.90
C ALA A 88 -1.75 -18.59 14.03
N SER A 89 -0.63 -18.07 13.49
CA SER A 89 -0.33 -16.64 13.55
C SER A 89 -1.34 -15.80 12.75
N VAL A 90 -1.80 -16.29 11.58
CA VAL A 90 -2.81 -15.59 10.77
C VAL A 90 -4.17 -15.60 11.46
N GLN A 91 -4.62 -16.75 11.95
CA GLN A 91 -5.91 -16.87 12.66
C GLN A 91 -5.94 -15.99 13.93
N PHE A 92 -4.83 -15.95 14.67
CA PHE A 92 -4.71 -15.06 15.82
C PHE A 92 -4.79 -13.58 15.42
N ALA A 93 -4.09 -13.18 14.35
CA ALA A 93 -4.18 -11.81 13.82
C ALA A 93 -5.60 -11.47 13.35
N MET A 94 -6.31 -12.40 12.71
CA MET A 94 -7.71 -12.22 12.31
C MET A 94 -8.64 -12.01 13.51
N ALA A 95 -8.48 -12.77 14.59
CA ALA A 95 -9.26 -12.60 15.81
C ALA A 95 -9.04 -11.20 16.40
N ARG A 96 -7.78 -10.75 16.51
CA ARG A 96 -7.46 -9.40 17.00
C ARG A 96 -8.01 -8.31 16.08
N ALA A 97 -7.84 -8.43 14.77
CA ALA A 97 -8.38 -7.49 13.79
C ALA A 97 -9.91 -7.37 13.86
N THR A 98 -10.61 -8.49 14.11
CA THR A 98 -12.07 -8.50 14.28
C THR A 98 -12.50 -7.69 15.50
N THR A 99 -11.86 -7.92 16.66
CA THR A 99 -12.14 -7.17 17.89
C THR A 99 -11.82 -5.68 17.73
N THR A 100 -10.66 -5.34 17.15
CA THR A 100 -10.25 -3.94 16.96
C THR A 100 -11.16 -3.21 15.99
N ARG A 101 -11.61 -3.88 14.91
CA ARG A 101 -12.56 -3.30 13.96
C ARG A 101 -13.91 -3.02 14.61
N ALA A 102 -14.42 -3.92 15.45
CA ALA A 102 -15.68 -3.71 16.16
C ALA A 102 -15.59 -2.49 17.08
N LEU A 103 -14.48 -2.35 17.82
CA LEU A 103 -14.23 -1.18 18.66
C LEU A 103 -14.18 0.11 17.83
N ALA A 104 -13.40 0.13 16.73
CA ALA A 104 -13.28 1.30 15.87
C ALA A 104 -14.63 1.71 15.26
N ARG A 105 -15.45 0.74 14.82
CA ARG A 105 -16.80 1.01 14.30
C ARG A 105 -17.72 1.62 15.35
N ASN A 106 -17.75 1.05 16.55
CA ASN A 106 -18.59 1.54 17.64
C ASN A 106 -18.24 2.99 17.98
N LEU A 107 -16.95 3.30 18.09
CA LEU A 107 -16.45 4.65 18.36
C LEU A 107 -16.71 5.62 17.19
N SER A 108 -16.65 5.14 15.94
CA SER A 108 -16.98 5.95 14.77
C SER A 108 -18.48 6.26 14.69
N SER A 109 -19.35 5.37 15.18
CA SER A 109 -20.81 5.56 15.18
C SER A 109 -21.34 6.36 16.38
N SER A 110 -20.57 6.44 17.46
CA SER A 110 -20.95 7.17 18.68
C SER A 110 -20.61 8.67 18.62
N ALA A 111 -19.81 9.10 17.65
CA ALA A 111 -19.61 10.52 17.37
C ALA A 111 -20.87 11.06 16.71
N ALA A 112 -21.42 12.17 17.22
CA ALA A 112 -22.57 12.84 16.60
C ALA A 112 -22.26 13.09 15.11
N ALA A 113 -23.05 12.50 14.21
CA ALA A 113 -22.78 12.57 12.78
C ALA A 113 -22.86 14.03 12.31
N PRO A 114 -21.76 14.63 11.82
CA PRO A 114 -21.83 15.94 11.20
C PRO A 114 -22.70 15.89 9.93
N ALA A 115 -23.38 17.01 9.63
CA ALA A 115 -24.23 17.11 8.45
C ALA A 115 -23.40 16.89 7.17
N PRO A 116 -23.85 16.07 6.20
CA PRO A 116 -23.15 15.87 4.94
C PRO A 116 -23.04 17.17 4.13
N PRO A 117 -21.92 17.40 3.41
CA PRO A 117 -20.72 16.57 3.34
C PRO A 117 -19.75 16.90 4.49
N ALA A 118 -19.45 15.91 5.32
CA ALA A 118 -18.50 16.06 6.41
C ALA A 118 -17.26 15.17 6.19
N PRO A 119 -16.06 15.61 6.61
CA PRO A 119 -14.86 14.79 6.49
C PRO A 119 -15.00 13.45 7.22
N SER A 120 -14.47 12.36 6.65
CA SER A 120 -14.40 11.09 7.37
C SER A 120 -13.47 11.24 8.58
N SER A 121 -13.83 10.63 9.70
CA SER A 121 -12.93 10.58 10.85
C SER A 121 -11.83 9.56 10.61
N GLY A 122 -10.65 9.78 11.20
CA GLY A 122 -9.58 8.76 11.17
C GLY A 122 -10.00 7.42 11.79
N MET A 123 -11.03 7.41 12.64
CA MET A 123 -11.64 6.19 13.18
C MET A 123 -12.42 5.42 12.11
N HIS A 124 -13.16 6.12 11.25
CA HIS A 124 -13.86 5.53 10.12
C HIS A 124 -12.88 4.88 9.14
N ASP A 125 -11.84 5.62 8.75
CA ASP A 125 -10.79 5.11 7.87
C ASP A 125 -10.11 3.87 8.47
N CYS A 126 -9.80 3.90 9.77
CA CYS A 126 -9.22 2.74 10.44
C CYS A 126 -10.15 1.52 10.44
N ALA A 127 -11.45 1.71 10.65
CA ALA A 127 -12.43 0.63 10.62
C ALA A 127 -12.56 -0.03 9.23
N GLU A 128 -12.46 0.78 8.16
CA GLU A 128 -12.41 0.30 6.77
C GLU A 128 -11.12 -0.50 6.51
N LEU A 129 -9.97 0.09 6.84
CA LEU A 129 -8.64 -0.53 6.70
C LEU A 129 -8.53 -1.87 7.44
N LEU A 130 -9.11 -1.98 8.65
CA LEU A 130 -9.20 -3.24 9.39
C LEU A 130 -10.11 -4.26 8.71
N GLY A 131 -11.18 -3.82 8.04
CA GLY A 131 -12.02 -4.66 7.19
C GLY A 131 -11.25 -5.24 6.00
N ILE A 132 -10.49 -4.39 5.31
CA ILE A 132 -9.61 -4.78 4.20
C ILE A 132 -8.53 -5.77 4.70
N SER A 133 -7.90 -5.50 5.85
CA SER A 133 -6.92 -6.41 6.45
C SER A 133 -7.51 -7.78 6.77
N LEU A 134 -8.75 -7.86 7.26
CA LEU A 134 -9.40 -9.14 7.52
C LEU A 134 -9.60 -9.96 6.24
N ALA A 135 -10.00 -9.33 5.14
CA ALA A 135 -10.13 -10.00 3.85
C ALA A 135 -8.78 -10.51 3.34
N GLN A 136 -7.74 -9.69 3.42
CA GLN A 136 -6.37 -10.04 3.03
C GLN A 136 -5.76 -11.16 3.88
N LEU A 137 -6.03 -11.17 5.20
CA LEU A 137 -5.58 -12.25 6.08
C LEU A 137 -6.27 -13.59 5.76
N ARG A 138 -7.57 -13.58 5.44
CA ARG A 138 -8.29 -14.78 4.98
C ARG A 138 -7.71 -15.32 3.68
N ASP A 139 -7.42 -14.43 2.75
CA ASP A 139 -6.81 -14.77 1.47
C ASP A 139 -5.41 -15.35 1.63
N ALA A 140 -4.58 -14.75 2.49
CA ALA A 140 -3.27 -15.30 2.83
C ALA A 140 -3.38 -16.71 3.44
N LEU A 141 -4.31 -16.91 4.38
CA LEU A 141 -4.52 -18.22 5.00
C LEU A 141 -4.94 -19.27 3.96
N ALA A 142 -5.92 -18.95 3.13
CA ALA A 142 -6.49 -19.87 2.16
C ALA A 142 -5.58 -20.09 0.93
N GLY A 143 -4.77 -19.09 0.55
CA GLY A 143 -3.91 -19.10 -0.62
C GLY A 143 -2.49 -19.59 -0.37
N SER A 144 -2.01 -19.58 0.87
CA SER A 144 -0.59 -19.85 1.21
C SER A 144 0.04 -21.14 0.64
N ALA A 145 -0.75 -22.16 0.34
CA ALA A 145 -0.28 -23.40 -0.27
C ALA A 145 -0.23 -23.36 -1.80
N ALA A 146 -1.12 -22.60 -2.45
CA ALA A 146 -1.28 -22.56 -3.90
C ALA A 146 -0.68 -21.30 -4.55
N ASP A 147 -0.62 -20.20 -3.82
CA ASP A 147 -0.09 -18.90 -4.25
C ASP A 147 0.74 -18.30 -3.09
N ALA A 148 1.98 -18.77 -2.95
CA ALA A 148 2.87 -18.32 -1.89
C ALA A 148 3.26 -16.84 -2.04
N ASP A 149 3.41 -16.36 -3.27
CA ASP A 149 3.71 -14.95 -3.55
C ASP A 149 2.50 -14.07 -3.23
N GLY A 150 1.29 -14.50 -3.63
CA GLY A 150 0.04 -13.86 -3.26
C GLY A 150 -0.14 -13.76 -1.75
N ALA A 151 0.10 -14.85 -1.01
CA ALA A 151 0.05 -14.81 0.46
C ALA A 151 1.05 -13.82 1.06
N THR A 152 2.26 -13.72 0.51
CA THR A 152 3.25 -12.71 0.91
C THR A 152 2.74 -11.29 0.63
N THR A 153 2.13 -11.07 -0.54
CA THR A 153 1.54 -9.79 -0.95
C THR A 153 0.39 -9.38 -0.03
N TRP A 154 -0.58 -10.26 0.24
CA TRP A 154 -1.74 -9.92 1.07
C TRP A 154 -1.37 -9.69 2.54
N LEU A 155 -0.39 -10.44 3.09
CA LEU A 155 0.17 -10.14 4.42
C LEU A 155 0.91 -8.80 4.44
N SER A 156 1.66 -8.49 3.39
CA SER A 156 2.34 -7.20 3.24
C SER A 156 1.35 -6.05 3.20
N ALA A 157 0.24 -6.20 2.46
CA ALA A 157 -0.85 -5.23 2.38
C ALA A 157 -1.59 -5.09 3.71
N ALA A 158 -1.93 -6.19 4.38
CA ALA A 158 -2.61 -6.16 5.66
C ALA A 158 -1.79 -5.42 6.72
N LEU A 159 -0.46 -5.55 6.68
CA LEU A 159 0.48 -4.81 7.52
C LEU A 159 0.53 -3.32 7.16
N THR A 160 0.57 -2.98 5.87
CA THR A 160 0.51 -1.59 5.38
C THR A 160 -0.74 -0.87 5.90
N ASN A 161 -1.91 -1.51 5.85
CA ASN A 161 -3.16 -0.92 6.33
C ASN A 161 -3.09 -0.50 7.81
N GLN A 162 -2.31 -1.19 8.66
CA GLN A 162 -2.13 -0.82 10.06
C GLN A 162 -1.32 0.48 10.22
N GLY A 163 -0.36 0.72 9.32
CA GLY A 163 0.37 1.98 9.24
C GLY A 163 -0.57 3.13 8.90
N THR A 164 -1.36 2.97 7.84
CA THR A 164 -2.31 3.99 7.38
C THR A 164 -3.43 4.25 8.39
N CYS A 165 -3.93 3.22 9.09
CA CYS A 165 -4.89 3.42 10.18
C CYS A 165 -4.27 4.31 11.28
N ARG A 166 -3.02 4.02 11.69
CA ARG A 166 -2.34 4.85 12.71
C ARG A 166 -2.14 6.28 12.26
N ASP A 167 -1.77 6.49 11.00
CA ASP A 167 -1.58 7.83 10.43
C ASP A 167 -2.93 8.58 10.37
N SER A 168 -4.02 7.90 9.98
CA SER A 168 -5.39 8.46 9.95
C SER A 168 -5.88 8.84 11.34
N LEU A 169 -5.65 7.99 12.35
CA LEU A 169 -5.95 8.27 13.76
C LEU A 169 -5.12 9.43 14.34
N ALA A 170 -4.08 9.89 13.65
CA ALA A 170 -3.23 11.01 14.06
C ALA A 170 -3.49 12.31 13.24
N ALA A 171 -4.22 12.22 12.13
CA ALA A 171 -4.36 13.31 11.15
C ALA A 171 -5.39 14.39 11.53
N VAL A 172 -6.31 14.11 12.46
CA VAL A 172 -7.40 15.03 12.89
C VAL A 172 -7.21 15.34 14.39
N PRO A 173 -7.52 16.57 14.87
CA PRO A 173 -7.49 16.88 16.31
C PRO A 173 -8.18 15.80 17.13
N LEU A 174 -7.59 15.48 18.29
CA LEU A 174 -8.02 14.38 19.16
C LEU A 174 -9.54 14.38 19.30
N PRO A 175 -10.22 13.25 19.05
CA PRO A 175 -11.66 13.18 19.27
C PRO A 175 -11.98 13.45 20.75
N ASP A 176 -13.22 13.84 21.01
CA ASP A 176 -13.73 14.09 22.37
C ASP A 176 -13.58 12.90 23.33
N ASP A 177 -13.31 11.68 22.80
CA ASP A 177 -12.91 10.48 23.56
C ASP A 177 -11.46 10.04 23.26
N PRO A 178 -10.47 10.59 24.00
CA PRO A 178 -9.07 10.20 23.87
C PRO A 178 -8.81 8.76 24.34
N ALA A 179 -9.60 8.22 25.27
CA ALA A 179 -9.39 6.88 25.83
C ALA A 179 -9.74 5.78 24.83
N GLY A 180 -10.88 5.93 24.13
CA GLY A 180 -11.29 5.02 23.05
C GLY A 180 -10.30 5.02 21.89
N SER A 181 -9.85 6.20 21.46
CA SER A 181 -8.86 6.34 20.38
C SER A 181 -7.52 5.74 20.73
N ASP A 182 -7.04 5.95 21.96
CA ASP A 182 -5.80 5.33 22.43
C ASP A 182 -5.90 3.82 22.54
N ALA A 183 -7.06 3.28 22.90
CA ALA A 183 -7.30 1.84 22.89
C ALA A 183 -7.18 1.25 21.47
N VAL A 184 -7.80 1.88 20.46
CA VAL A 184 -7.67 1.45 19.06
C VAL A 184 -6.22 1.57 18.59
N ARG A 185 -5.54 2.69 18.84
CA ARG A 185 -4.11 2.88 18.48
C ARG A 185 -3.22 1.77 19.05
N ARG A 186 -3.40 1.41 20.33
CA ARG A 186 -2.65 0.32 20.98
C ARG A 186 -2.93 -1.04 20.34
N GLN A 187 -4.20 -1.34 20.06
CA GLN A 187 -4.58 -2.62 19.45
C GLN A 187 -4.05 -2.76 18.02
N VAL A 188 -4.14 -1.69 17.20
CA VAL A 188 -3.58 -1.64 15.85
C VAL A 188 -2.06 -1.82 15.85
N ALA A 189 -1.36 -1.17 16.79
CA ALA A 189 0.09 -1.34 16.94
C ALA A 189 0.49 -2.77 17.36
N ALA A 190 -0.32 -3.43 18.19
CA ALA A 190 -0.12 -4.84 18.53
C ALA A 190 -0.41 -5.75 17.33
N LEU A 191 -1.51 -5.51 16.61
CA LEU A 191 -1.91 -6.26 15.42
C LEU A 191 -0.83 -6.23 14.33
N ALA A 192 -0.22 -5.08 14.08
CA ALA A 192 0.90 -4.96 13.14
C ALA A 192 2.05 -5.95 13.44
N ARG A 193 2.36 -6.17 14.74
CA ARG A 193 3.40 -7.14 15.15
C ARG A 193 2.98 -8.59 14.89
N PHE A 194 1.71 -8.92 15.07
CA PHE A 194 1.18 -10.27 14.77
C PHE A 194 1.15 -10.54 13.26
N ILE A 195 0.78 -9.55 12.44
CA ILE A 195 0.82 -9.68 10.97
C ILE A 195 2.26 -9.80 10.48
N SER A 196 3.19 -8.97 10.98
CA SER A 196 4.62 -9.08 10.67
C SER A 196 5.20 -10.44 11.06
N THR A 197 4.76 -11.02 12.19
CA THR A 197 5.12 -12.39 12.57
C THR A 197 4.63 -13.41 11.55
N ALA A 198 3.35 -13.36 11.17
CA ALA A 198 2.79 -14.26 10.18
C ALA A 198 3.53 -14.17 8.84
N LEU A 199 3.87 -12.94 8.42
CA LEU A 199 4.66 -12.65 7.22
C LEU A 199 6.07 -13.28 7.32
N ALA A 200 6.77 -13.10 8.43
CA ALA A 200 8.10 -13.66 8.63
C ALA A 200 8.09 -15.20 8.63
N LEU A 201 7.11 -15.82 9.28
CA LEU A 201 6.94 -17.28 9.28
C LEU A 201 6.66 -17.82 7.87
N HIS A 202 5.82 -17.13 7.10
CA HIS A 202 5.52 -17.49 5.70
C HIS A 202 6.75 -17.38 4.80
N VAL A 203 7.41 -16.22 4.81
CA VAL A 203 8.62 -15.99 4.00
C VAL A 203 9.74 -16.96 4.40
N GLY A 204 9.87 -17.29 5.68
CA GLY A 204 10.79 -18.31 6.16
C GLY A 204 10.49 -19.69 5.57
N LYS A 205 9.22 -20.08 5.48
CA LYS A 205 8.77 -21.33 4.86
C LYS A 205 9.05 -21.35 3.35
N VAL A 206 8.78 -20.25 2.65
CA VAL A 206 9.05 -20.11 1.21
C VAL A 206 10.55 -20.27 0.92
N LYS A 207 11.41 -19.58 1.67
CA LYS A 207 12.88 -19.66 1.49
C LYS A 207 13.45 -21.06 1.74
N LYS A 208 12.82 -21.87 2.58
CA LYS A 208 13.23 -23.26 2.85
C LYS A 208 12.74 -24.26 1.80
N GLY A 209 11.98 -23.82 0.79
CA GLY A 209 11.39 -24.71 -0.21
C GLY A 209 10.23 -25.57 0.32
N GLU A 210 9.75 -25.34 1.54
CA GLU A 210 8.67 -26.10 2.19
C GLU A 210 7.28 -25.78 1.61
N THR A 211 7.21 -24.95 0.57
CA THR A 211 6.01 -24.65 -0.23
C THR A 211 6.10 -25.19 -1.66
N ALA A 212 7.25 -25.76 -2.05
CA ALA A 212 7.50 -26.26 -3.40
C ALA A 212 6.88 -27.65 -3.60
N ALA A 213 5.57 -27.68 -3.81
CA ALA A 213 4.85 -28.80 -4.40
C ALA A 213 3.82 -28.29 -5.42
N ALA A 214 4.21 -27.40 -6.34
CA ALA A 214 3.38 -27.01 -7.51
C ALA A 214 4.11 -26.30 -8.68
N ALA A 215 5.45 -26.18 -8.69
CA ALA A 215 6.16 -25.40 -9.73
C ALA A 215 7.09 -26.26 -10.62
N ALA A 216 6.71 -27.50 -10.91
CA ALA A 216 7.35 -28.30 -11.95
C ALA A 216 6.40 -28.41 -13.15
N GLY A 217 6.68 -27.62 -14.20
CA GLY A 217 6.20 -27.91 -15.55
C GLY A 217 5.32 -26.85 -16.19
N VAL A 218 5.90 -25.71 -16.58
CA VAL A 218 5.51 -25.05 -17.85
C VAL A 218 6.82 -24.58 -18.53
N PRO A 219 7.20 -25.12 -19.70
CA PRO A 219 8.33 -24.60 -20.46
C PRO A 219 8.01 -23.18 -20.97
N PRO A 220 8.99 -22.31 -21.21
CA PRO A 220 8.74 -21.05 -21.88
C PRO A 220 8.35 -21.34 -23.33
N SER A 221 7.05 -21.26 -23.65
CA SER A 221 6.61 -21.23 -25.04
C SER A 221 7.04 -19.89 -25.64
N ARG A 222 8.16 -19.93 -26.36
CA ARG A 222 8.49 -18.94 -27.38
C ARG A 222 7.46 -19.03 -28.52
N GLU A 223 7.08 -17.85 -28.98
CA GLU A 223 6.43 -17.54 -30.27
C GLU A 223 5.04 -18.16 -30.51
N GLY A 224 4.03 -17.30 -30.46
CA GLY A 224 2.69 -17.59 -30.96
C GLY A 224 1.68 -16.60 -30.40
N THR A 225 1.08 -15.81 -31.28
CA THR A 225 -0.02 -14.86 -31.05
C THR A 225 -1.33 -15.58 -30.66
N ALA A 226 -1.33 -16.41 -29.62
CA ALA A 226 -2.49 -17.16 -29.19
C ALA A 226 -2.81 -16.88 -27.72
N PHE A 227 -3.98 -16.27 -27.46
CA PHE A 227 -4.41 -16.01 -26.09
C PHE A 227 -4.70 -17.32 -25.33
N PRO A 228 -4.53 -17.32 -23.99
CA PRO A 228 -4.79 -18.47 -23.14
C PRO A 228 -6.19 -19.06 -23.31
N SER A 229 -6.32 -20.37 -23.15
CA SER A 229 -7.57 -21.12 -23.33
C SER A 229 -8.66 -20.84 -22.29
N TRP A 230 -8.33 -20.09 -21.23
CA TRP A 230 -9.27 -19.69 -20.18
C TRP A 230 -9.86 -18.29 -20.40
N LEU A 231 -9.33 -17.52 -21.36
CA LEU A 231 -10.01 -16.31 -21.84
C LEU A 231 -11.13 -16.72 -22.81
N SER A 232 -12.35 -16.22 -22.56
CA SER A 232 -13.45 -16.37 -23.51
C SER A 232 -13.12 -15.63 -24.80
N GLU A 233 -13.64 -16.10 -25.94
CA GLU A 233 -13.45 -15.42 -27.23
C GLU A 233 -14.01 -13.98 -27.22
N ASN A 234 -14.98 -13.69 -26.36
CA ASN A 234 -15.56 -12.37 -26.20
C ASN A 234 -14.60 -11.42 -25.45
N ASP A 235 -13.95 -11.89 -24.40
CA ASP A 235 -12.92 -11.11 -23.67
C ASP A 235 -11.68 -10.86 -24.54
N ARG A 236 -11.36 -11.80 -25.44
CA ARG A 236 -10.28 -11.64 -26.42
C ARG A 236 -10.54 -10.47 -27.39
N LYS A 237 -11.74 -10.43 -27.96
CA LYS A 237 -12.17 -9.39 -28.91
C LYS A 237 -12.36 -8.01 -28.25
N LEU A 238 -12.82 -8.00 -27.01
CA LEU A 238 -12.93 -6.82 -26.13
C LEU A 238 -11.58 -6.12 -25.91
N LEU A 239 -10.48 -6.88 -25.90
CA LEU A 239 -9.14 -6.37 -25.59
C LEU A 239 -8.33 -6.01 -26.84
N GLU A 240 -8.61 -6.64 -27.99
CA GLU A 240 -8.00 -6.29 -29.28
C GLU A 240 -8.56 -4.98 -29.87
N SER A 241 -9.85 -4.68 -29.66
CA SER A 241 -10.52 -3.46 -30.16
C SER A 241 -10.11 -2.17 -29.45
N LEU A 242 -9.32 -2.29 -28.38
CA LEU A 242 -8.80 -1.21 -27.56
C LEU A 242 -7.53 -0.55 -28.13
N SER A 243 -7.08 -0.94 -29.33
CA SER A 243 -5.99 -0.32 -30.10
C SER A 243 -6.53 0.72 -31.09
N PRO A 244 -5.97 1.94 -31.16
CA PRO A 244 -6.46 2.96 -32.10
C PRO A 244 -6.00 2.66 -33.53
N ALA A 245 -6.94 2.73 -34.47
CA ALA A 245 -6.88 2.39 -35.90
C ALA A 245 -6.85 0.87 -36.14
N THR A 246 -7.90 0.23 -36.65
CA THR A 246 -8.54 0.48 -37.95
C THR A 246 -9.89 -0.27 -37.94
N THR A 247 -10.93 0.37 -38.48
CA THR A 247 -12.27 -0.16 -38.79
C THR A 247 -12.45 -1.68 -38.76
N ASN A 248 -13.08 -2.17 -37.70
CA ASN A 248 -14.02 -3.31 -37.62
C ASN A 248 -14.53 -3.36 -36.16
N ASP A 249 -15.47 -2.46 -35.83
CA ASP A 249 -16.04 -2.30 -34.49
C ASP A 249 -16.76 -3.56 -34.02
N ILE A 250 -16.05 -4.40 -33.25
CA ILE A 250 -16.70 -5.24 -32.27
C ILE A 250 -16.97 -4.34 -31.07
N VAL A 251 -18.20 -3.84 -31.03
CA VAL A 251 -18.73 -3.02 -29.94
C VAL A 251 -18.57 -3.81 -28.64
N VAL A 252 -17.67 -3.35 -27.79
CA VAL A 252 -17.67 -3.71 -26.37
C VAL A 252 -18.99 -3.21 -25.82
N THR A 253 -19.89 -4.09 -25.40
CA THR A 253 -21.10 -3.66 -24.70
C THR A 253 -20.72 -3.40 -23.24
N PRO A 254 -20.62 -2.14 -22.80
CA PRO A 254 -20.37 -1.85 -21.39
C PRO A 254 -21.59 -2.30 -20.56
N ASP A 255 -21.34 -2.68 -19.30
CA ASP A 255 -22.40 -2.99 -18.34
C ASP A 255 -23.13 -1.71 -17.91
N ALA A 256 -22.44 -0.56 -17.92
CA ALA A 256 -23.03 0.76 -17.72
C ALA A 256 -22.32 1.83 -18.56
N VAL A 257 -23.09 2.81 -19.03
CA VAL A 257 -22.59 4.03 -19.69
C VAL A 257 -22.91 5.23 -18.82
N VAL A 258 -21.89 6.00 -18.44
CA VAL A 258 -22.03 7.24 -17.67
C VAL A 258 -21.87 8.43 -18.60
N ALA A 259 -22.85 9.31 -18.66
CA ALA A 259 -22.83 10.49 -19.51
C ALA A 259 -23.55 11.67 -18.86
N LEU A 260 -22.87 12.83 -18.76
CA LEU A 260 -23.44 14.04 -18.14
C LEU A 260 -24.61 14.63 -18.94
N ASP A 261 -24.68 14.36 -20.24
CA ASP A 261 -25.74 14.83 -21.15
C ASP A 261 -27.00 13.97 -21.14
N GLY A 262 -27.04 12.92 -20.30
CA GLY A 262 -28.15 11.96 -20.22
C GLY A 262 -28.20 10.94 -21.36
N SER A 263 -27.20 10.90 -22.25
CA SER A 263 -27.13 9.92 -23.35
C SER A 263 -26.62 8.53 -22.92
N GLY A 264 -26.37 8.34 -21.62
CA GLY A 264 -25.92 7.09 -21.01
C GLY A 264 -27.00 6.51 -20.09
N THR A 265 -26.70 5.36 -19.51
CA THR A 265 -27.54 4.72 -18.47
C THR A 265 -27.53 5.49 -17.15
N HIS A 266 -26.45 6.22 -16.88
CA HIS A 266 -26.20 6.89 -15.59
C HIS A 266 -25.62 8.28 -15.82
N THR A 267 -25.80 9.18 -14.86
CA THR A 267 -25.13 10.50 -14.83
C THR A 267 -23.98 10.57 -13.82
N SER A 268 -23.90 9.64 -12.86
CA SER A 268 -22.80 9.51 -11.89
C SER A 268 -22.04 8.19 -12.06
N ILE A 269 -20.71 8.24 -11.87
CA ILE A 269 -19.86 7.05 -11.88
C ILE A 269 -20.15 6.18 -10.64
N ASN A 270 -20.40 6.78 -9.48
CA ASN A 270 -20.73 6.03 -8.26
C ASN A 270 -22.04 5.24 -8.39
N GLU A 271 -23.07 5.81 -9.01
CA GLU A 271 -24.33 5.11 -9.26
C GLU A 271 -24.12 3.91 -10.18
N ALA A 272 -23.38 4.09 -11.28
CA ALA A 272 -23.05 3.00 -12.19
C ALA A 272 -22.25 1.89 -11.49
N ILE A 273 -21.25 2.24 -10.66
CA ILE A 273 -20.49 1.27 -9.85
C ILE A 273 -21.43 0.51 -8.93
N ALA A 274 -22.32 1.20 -8.21
CA ALA A 274 -23.25 0.57 -7.28
C ALA A 274 -24.18 -0.42 -7.99
N GLU A 275 -24.70 -0.08 -9.18
CA GLU A 275 -25.55 -0.96 -9.97
C GLU A 275 -24.79 -2.19 -10.48
N VAL A 276 -23.68 -2.00 -11.19
CA VAL A 276 -22.94 -3.14 -11.81
C VAL A 276 -22.25 -4.06 -10.80
N THR A 277 -22.19 -3.65 -9.53
CA THR A 277 -21.64 -4.43 -8.42
C THR A 277 -22.69 -4.86 -7.40
N ALA A 278 -23.98 -4.59 -7.63
CA ALA A 278 -25.06 -4.91 -6.71
C ALA A 278 -25.17 -6.42 -6.42
N GLU A 279 -24.85 -7.26 -7.42
CA GLU A 279 -24.60 -8.69 -7.21
C GLU A 279 -23.25 -8.87 -6.52
N VAL A 280 -23.25 -8.71 -5.20
CA VAL A 280 -22.07 -8.95 -4.38
C VAL A 280 -21.82 -10.46 -4.32
N ASP A 281 -20.71 -10.89 -4.93
CA ASP A 281 -20.11 -12.17 -4.63
C ASP A 281 -19.99 -12.34 -3.11
N THR A 282 -20.66 -13.34 -2.55
CA THR A 282 -20.78 -13.56 -1.09
C THR A 282 -19.45 -13.84 -0.40
N GLU A 283 -18.35 -13.96 -1.14
CA GLU A 283 -16.98 -14.08 -0.64
C GLU A 283 -16.14 -12.87 -1.04
N ALA A 284 -16.25 -11.78 -0.27
CA ALA A 284 -15.37 -10.61 -0.41
C ALA A 284 -13.90 -11.05 -0.30
N SER A 285 -13.15 -10.93 -1.39
CA SER A 285 -11.73 -11.28 -1.48
C SER A 285 -10.86 -10.04 -1.25
N GLY A 286 -9.76 -10.20 -0.49
CA GLY A 286 -8.69 -9.22 -0.36
C GLY A 286 -7.67 -9.24 -1.51
N GLY A 287 -7.82 -10.15 -2.49
CA GLY A 287 -7.02 -10.29 -3.70
C GLY A 287 -6.95 -11.71 -4.32
N ARG A 288 -7.29 -12.79 -3.58
CA ARG A 288 -7.23 -14.21 -4.01
C ARG A 288 -8.23 -14.62 -5.11
N GLY A 289 -9.25 -13.79 -5.39
CA GLY A 289 -10.34 -14.12 -6.31
C GLY A 289 -10.28 -13.49 -7.71
N VAL A 290 -9.18 -12.81 -8.07
CA VAL A 290 -9.07 -12.07 -9.34
C VAL A 290 -8.72 -13.02 -10.49
N GLY A 291 -9.61 -13.09 -11.49
CA GLY A 291 -9.20 -13.33 -12.87
C GLY A 291 -9.19 -14.75 -13.43
N ILE A 292 -10.06 -15.69 -13.02
CA ILE A 292 -10.23 -16.96 -13.80
C ILE A 292 -11.69 -17.39 -14.00
N SER A 293 -12.66 -16.88 -13.22
CA SER A 293 -14.09 -17.28 -13.36
C SER A 293 -15.11 -16.14 -13.25
N ARG A 294 -14.68 -14.90 -13.05
CA ARG A 294 -15.57 -13.74 -12.87
C ARG A 294 -15.56 -12.83 -14.09
N ARG A 295 -16.75 -12.44 -14.53
CA ARG A 295 -16.95 -11.46 -15.60
C ARG A 295 -16.51 -10.09 -15.08
N ARG A 296 -15.68 -9.40 -15.87
CA ARG A 296 -15.29 -8.00 -15.62
C ARG A 296 -16.49 -7.06 -15.76
N LYS A 297 -16.61 -6.09 -14.85
CA LYS A 297 -17.70 -5.10 -14.80
C LYS A 297 -17.23 -3.81 -15.47
N VAL A 298 -17.62 -3.62 -16.72
CA VAL A 298 -17.13 -2.56 -17.60
C VAL A 298 -18.05 -1.36 -17.55
N ILE A 299 -17.54 -0.22 -17.08
CA ILE A 299 -18.24 1.06 -17.03
C ILE A 299 -17.56 2.00 -18.03
N HIS A 300 -18.31 2.38 -19.08
CA HIS A 300 -17.86 3.39 -20.04
C HIS A 300 -18.26 4.77 -19.55
N VAL A 301 -17.27 5.63 -19.31
CA VAL A 301 -17.46 7.01 -18.86
C VAL A 301 -17.17 7.93 -20.04
N LYS A 302 -18.22 8.54 -20.60
CA LYS A 302 -18.10 9.42 -21.76
C LYS A 302 -17.26 10.67 -21.45
N ALA A 303 -16.88 11.39 -22.48
CA ALA A 303 -16.18 12.67 -22.34
C ALA A 303 -16.99 13.66 -21.48
N GLY A 304 -16.30 14.36 -20.60
CA GLY A 304 -16.91 15.24 -19.61
C GLY A 304 -16.01 15.43 -18.40
N ARG A 305 -16.33 16.45 -17.57
CA ARG A 305 -15.71 16.65 -16.26
C ARG A 305 -16.72 16.26 -15.18
N TYR A 306 -16.41 15.17 -14.50
CA TYR A 306 -17.19 14.57 -13.42
C TYR A 306 -16.61 15.05 -12.10
N GLU A 307 -17.28 16.01 -11.46
CA GLU A 307 -16.91 16.54 -10.14
C GLU A 307 -17.51 15.65 -9.05
N GLU A 308 -16.90 14.49 -8.84
CA GLU A 308 -17.35 13.51 -7.84
C GLU A 308 -16.17 12.78 -7.20
N SER A 309 -16.34 12.38 -5.94
CA SER A 309 -15.41 11.46 -5.27
C SER A 309 -15.87 10.03 -5.50
N VAL A 310 -15.10 9.25 -6.26
CA VAL A 310 -15.42 7.87 -6.63
C VAL A 310 -14.79 6.89 -5.65
N SER A 311 -15.59 5.97 -5.11
CA SER A 311 -15.09 4.91 -4.24
C SER A 311 -15.50 3.53 -4.75
N ILE A 312 -14.50 2.69 -5.00
CA ILE A 312 -14.66 1.27 -5.33
C ILE A 312 -14.17 0.49 -4.12
N SER A 313 -15.12 0.04 -3.30
CA SER A 313 -14.83 -0.69 -2.06
C SER A 313 -14.10 -2.02 -2.33
N TYR A 314 -13.44 -2.57 -1.30
CA TYR A 314 -12.72 -3.84 -1.44
C TYR A 314 -13.62 -5.03 -1.77
N GLN A 315 -14.94 -4.91 -1.58
CA GLN A 315 -15.93 -5.91 -2.00
C GLN A 315 -16.30 -5.82 -3.49
N GLN A 316 -15.98 -4.70 -4.15
CA GLN A 316 -16.33 -4.43 -5.54
C GLN A 316 -15.16 -4.80 -6.47
N ALA A 317 -14.92 -6.11 -6.63
CA ALA A 317 -13.85 -6.63 -7.49
C ALA A 317 -14.17 -6.53 -8.99
N ASP A 318 -13.11 -6.53 -9.80
CA ASP A 318 -13.11 -6.58 -11.26
C ASP A 318 -13.87 -5.42 -11.95
N VAL A 319 -13.89 -4.24 -11.31
CA VAL A 319 -14.43 -3.00 -11.90
C VAL A 319 -13.44 -2.41 -12.90
N MET A 320 -13.91 -2.09 -14.10
CA MET A 320 -13.14 -1.42 -15.14
C MET A 320 -13.80 -0.10 -15.53
N LEU A 321 -13.09 1.01 -15.33
CA LEU A 321 -13.46 2.33 -15.83
C LEU A 321 -12.76 2.57 -17.17
N VAL A 322 -13.53 2.84 -18.23
CA VAL A 322 -13.02 3.18 -19.56
C VAL A 322 -13.51 4.55 -19.94
N GLY A 323 -12.60 5.50 -20.17
CA GLY A 323 -12.93 6.83 -20.68
C GLY A 323 -12.81 6.94 -22.19
N ASP A 324 -13.34 8.03 -22.76
CA ASP A 324 -13.17 8.39 -24.18
C ASP A 324 -11.75 8.86 -24.54
N GLY A 325 -10.84 8.88 -23.55
CA GLY A 325 -9.43 9.20 -23.68
C GLY A 325 -8.95 10.15 -22.58
N LYS A 326 -7.67 10.01 -22.17
CA LYS A 326 -7.05 10.94 -21.22
C LYS A 326 -7.15 12.37 -21.76
N GLY A 327 -7.54 13.30 -20.89
CA GLY A 327 -7.85 14.69 -21.22
C GLY A 327 -9.27 14.96 -21.73
N LYS A 328 -10.06 13.92 -22.04
CA LYS A 328 -11.47 14.05 -22.46
C LYS A 328 -12.46 13.63 -21.38
N THR A 329 -12.21 12.48 -20.75
CA THR A 329 -12.95 12.02 -19.57
C THR A 329 -12.15 12.37 -18.33
N ILE A 330 -12.67 13.28 -17.51
CA ILE A 330 -11.98 13.86 -16.35
C ILE A 330 -12.81 13.58 -15.10
N ILE A 331 -12.23 12.93 -14.09
CA ILE A 331 -12.80 12.77 -12.75
C ILE A 331 -12.01 13.71 -11.83
N ASP A 332 -12.69 14.66 -11.20
CA ASP A 332 -12.07 15.75 -10.45
C ASP A 332 -12.66 15.87 -9.04
N GLY A 333 -11.79 16.18 -8.09
CA GLY A 333 -12.13 16.37 -6.69
C GLY A 333 -11.15 17.34 -6.03
N ASP A 334 -11.44 17.79 -4.82
CA ASP A 334 -10.68 18.86 -4.15
C ASP A 334 -10.46 18.60 -2.65
N ARG A 335 -10.73 17.38 -2.20
CA ARG A 335 -10.53 16.98 -0.80
C ARG A 335 -9.05 17.01 -0.43
N SER A 336 -8.77 17.45 0.78
CA SER A 336 -7.40 17.65 1.26
C SER A 336 -7.31 17.65 2.79
N VAL A 337 -6.09 17.48 3.30
CA VAL A 337 -5.83 17.51 4.75
C VAL A 337 -6.12 18.89 5.36
N ALA A 338 -5.79 19.98 4.65
CA ALA A 338 -6.17 21.32 5.10
C ALA A 338 -7.70 21.52 5.13
N GLY A 339 -8.44 20.79 4.29
CA GLY A 339 -9.90 20.71 4.30
C GLY A 339 -10.49 19.81 5.39
N GLY A 340 -9.67 19.24 6.28
CA GLY A 340 -10.11 18.40 7.40
C GLY A 340 -10.25 16.91 7.09
N TYR A 341 -9.95 16.49 5.86
CA TYR A 341 -9.89 15.06 5.50
C TYR A 341 -8.59 14.43 5.99
N THR A 342 -8.55 13.11 6.09
CA THR A 342 -7.26 12.41 6.20
C THR A 342 -6.64 12.28 4.81
N THR A 343 -5.35 11.95 4.73
CA THR A 343 -4.74 11.60 3.43
C THR A 343 -5.49 10.44 2.76
N TRP A 344 -5.94 9.45 3.52
CA TRP A 344 -6.72 8.31 3.01
C TRP A 344 -8.04 8.75 2.36
N SER A 345 -8.81 9.60 3.04
CA SER A 345 -10.13 10.03 2.55
C SER A 345 -10.11 11.24 1.62
N SER A 346 -8.93 11.80 1.36
CA SER A 346 -8.73 12.88 0.38
C SER A 346 -8.77 12.42 -1.08
N ALA A 347 -8.78 11.12 -1.35
CA ALA A 347 -8.72 10.56 -2.70
C ALA A 347 -9.94 10.98 -3.55
N THR A 348 -9.70 11.53 -4.74
CA THR A 348 -10.74 11.73 -5.77
C THR A 348 -11.26 10.38 -6.26
N VAL A 349 -10.38 9.42 -6.56
CA VAL A 349 -10.73 8.05 -6.89
C VAL A 349 -10.04 7.10 -5.91
N ALA A 350 -10.80 6.33 -5.15
CA ALA A 350 -10.30 5.27 -4.28
C ALA A 350 -10.65 3.88 -4.84
N ALA A 351 -9.65 3.19 -5.41
CA ALA A 351 -9.78 1.86 -5.99
C ALA A 351 -9.24 0.78 -5.04
N MET A 352 -10.13 0.19 -4.25
CA MET A 352 -9.80 -0.81 -3.23
C MET A 352 -10.19 -2.23 -3.65
N GLY A 353 -11.12 -2.37 -4.59
CA GLY A 353 -11.49 -3.66 -5.20
C GLY A 353 -10.35 -4.26 -6.00
N ALA A 354 -10.10 -5.57 -5.80
CA ALA A 354 -9.07 -6.29 -6.54
C ALA A 354 -9.44 -6.42 -8.03
N GLY A 355 -8.45 -6.45 -8.92
CA GLY A 355 -8.65 -6.51 -10.37
C GLY A 355 -9.15 -5.21 -11.01
N PHE A 356 -9.05 -4.08 -10.30
CA PHE A 356 -9.46 -2.78 -10.82
C PHE A 356 -8.67 -2.40 -12.08
N ILE A 357 -9.36 -1.86 -13.08
CA ILE A 357 -8.72 -1.29 -14.28
C ILE A 357 -9.25 0.11 -14.53
N ALA A 358 -8.35 1.07 -14.73
CA ALA A 358 -8.66 2.36 -15.34
C ALA A 358 -7.98 2.47 -16.69
N LYS A 359 -8.73 2.86 -17.73
CA LYS A 359 -8.17 3.17 -19.04
C LYS A 359 -8.71 4.48 -19.61
N GLY A 360 -7.81 5.34 -20.11
CA GLY A 360 -8.23 6.51 -20.88
C GLY A 360 -9.01 7.55 -20.06
N VAL A 361 -8.71 7.67 -18.77
CA VAL A 361 -9.32 8.66 -17.87
C VAL A 361 -8.25 9.60 -17.28
N SER A 362 -8.60 10.86 -17.08
CA SER A 362 -7.81 11.80 -16.28
C SER A 362 -8.41 11.88 -14.87
N ILE A 363 -7.61 11.63 -13.85
CA ILE A 363 -8.01 11.66 -12.43
C ILE A 363 -7.25 12.80 -11.75
N LEU A 364 -7.98 13.79 -11.27
CA LEU A 364 -7.43 15.04 -10.75
C LEU A 364 -7.78 15.22 -9.27
N ASN A 365 -6.86 15.81 -8.52
CA ASN A 365 -7.19 16.52 -7.30
C ASN A 365 -6.78 18.00 -7.42
N SER A 366 -7.79 18.86 -7.48
CA SER A 366 -7.69 20.29 -7.76
C SER A 366 -7.60 21.16 -6.50
N ALA A 367 -7.42 20.58 -5.30
CA ALA A 367 -7.25 21.33 -4.04
C ALA A 367 -6.13 22.40 -4.14
N GLY A 368 -5.06 22.08 -4.87
CA GLY A 368 -4.01 23.04 -5.21
C GLY A 368 -2.85 23.08 -4.22
N PRO A 369 -1.82 23.91 -4.50
CA PRO A 369 -0.59 23.91 -3.76
C PRO A 369 -0.79 24.32 -2.29
N GLY A 370 -0.48 23.34 -1.44
CA GLY A 370 -0.46 23.29 0.02
C GLY A 370 -1.78 23.49 0.75
N GLN A 371 -2.83 22.93 0.17
CA GLN A 371 -3.88 22.34 1.00
C GLN A 371 -3.39 21.10 1.80
N GLY A 372 -2.08 20.97 2.04
CA GLY A 372 -1.47 19.75 2.54
C GLY A 372 -1.57 18.62 1.50
N GLN A 373 -1.70 17.40 2.01
CA GLN A 373 -1.90 16.19 1.23
C GLN A 373 -3.28 16.21 0.56
N ALA A 374 -3.34 15.87 -0.73
CA ALA A 374 -4.57 15.84 -1.51
C ALA A 374 -4.45 14.79 -2.63
N VAL A 375 -5.01 13.60 -2.38
CA VAL A 375 -4.83 12.44 -3.25
C VAL A 375 -5.74 12.51 -4.47
N ALA A 376 -5.19 12.32 -5.67
CA ALA A 376 -5.99 12.17 -6.88
C ALA A 376 -6.44 10.71 -7.05
N LEU A 377 -5.49 9.78 -6.99
CA LEU A 377 -5.77 8.35 -7.13
C LEU A 377 -5.17 7.57 -5.96
N LEU A 378 -6.02 6.80 -5.29
CA LEU A 378 -5.62 5.79 -4.32
C LEU A 378 -5.89 4.41 -4.90
N VAL A 379 -4.87 3.56 -4.93
CA VAL A 379 -5.01 2.16 -5.33
C VAL A 379 -4.56 1.25 -4.20
N SER A 380 -5.44 0.35 -3.78
CA SER A 380 -5.13 -0.70 -2.81
C SER A 380 -5.65 -2.09 -3.22
N GLY A 381 -6.41 -2.19 -4.32
CA GLY A 381 -6.80 -3.47 -4.91
C GLY A 381 -5.60 -4.23 -5.48
N ASP A 382 -5.54 -5.53 -5.25
CA ASP A 382 -4.49 -6.38 -5.84
C ASP A 382 -4.72 -6.57 -7.34
N ARG A 383 -3.62 -6.67 -8.10
CA ARG A 383 -3.62 -6.83 -9.56
C ARG A 383 -4.37 -5.70 -10.29
N SER A 384 -4.18 -4.47 -9.80
CA SER A 384 -4.80 -3.28 -10.40
C SER A 384 -3.99 -2.74 -11.56
N VAL A 385 -4.66 -2.21 -12.59
CA VAL A 385 -4.05 -1.61 -13.78
C VAL A 385 -4.54 -0.18 -14.00
N VAL A 386 -3.61 0.73 -14.29
CA VAL A 386 -3.91 2.10 -14.71
C VAL A 386 -3.18 2.36 -16.02
N TYR A 387 -3.91 2.40 -17.13
CA TYR A 387 -3.34 2.36 -18.47
C TYR A 387 -3.80 3.52 -19.35
N GLN A 388 -2.86 4.25 -19.96
CA GLN A 388 -3.18 5.41 -20.80
C GLN A 388 -4.04 6.46 -20.07
N CYS A 389 -3.80 6.62 -18.78
CA CYS A 389 -4.50 7.59 -17.94
C CYS A 389 -3.62 8.82 -17.68
N GLU A 390 -4.19 9.77 -16.95
CA GLU A 390 -3.47 10.89 -16.38
C GLU A 390 -3.86 11.02 -14.90
N VAL A 391 -2.89 11.16 -14.01
CA VAL A 391 -3.10 11.33 -12.56
C VAL A 391 -2.42 12.62 -12.13
N LYS A 392 -3.22 13.61 -11.72
CA LYS A 392 -2.78 14.99 -11.55
C LYS A 392 -3.14 15.53 -10.17
N GLY A 393 -2.15 16.07 -9.47
CA GLY A 393 -2.34 16.76 -8.20
C GLY A 393 -1.16 17.65 -7.87
N HIS A 394 -0.94 17.87 -6.58
CA HIS A 394 0.26 18.52 -6.04
C HIS A 394 0.93 17.55 -5.07
N GLN A 395 0.77 17.79 -3.76
CA GLN A 395 1.32 16.91 -2.73
C GLN A 395 0.46 15.64 -2.62
N ASP A 396 1.13 14.48 -2.55
CA ASP A 396 0.51 13.15 -2.37
C ASP A 396 -0.45 12.76 -3.51
N THR A 397 -0.08 13.03 -4.77
CA THR A 397 -0.96 12.82 -5.94
C THR A 397 -1.42 11.37 -6.16
N LEU A 398 -0.48 10.42 -6.24
CA LEU A 398 -0.74 8.99 -6.44
C LEU A 398 -0.40 8.20 -5.18
N PHE A 399 -1.43 7.71 -4.52
CA PHE A 399 -1.31 6.82 -3.38
C PHE A 399 -1.33 5.36 -3.84
N ALA A 400 -0.18 4.85 -4.28
CA ALA A 400 0.06 3.44 -4.55
C ALA A 400 0.17 2.67 -3.21
N HIS A 401 -0.98 2.51 -2.55
CA HIS A 401 -1.07 2.17 -1.14
C HIS A 401 -0.56 0.76 -0.83
N SER A 402 -1.14 -0.28 -1.42
CA SER A 402 -0.82 -1.68 -1.11
C SER A 402 -1.11 -2.65 -2.27
N ASN A 403 -0.70 -3.91 -2.13
CA ASN A 403 -0.82 -4.98 -3.14
C ASN A 403 -0.05 -4.73 -4.44
N ARG A 404 -0.28 -5.56 -5.48
CA ARG A 404 0.41 -5.48 -6.79
C ARG A 404 -0.33 -4.55 -7.74
N GLN A 405 0.43 -3.67 -8.40
CA GLN A 405 -0.13 -2.63 -9.26
C GLN A 405 0.74 -2.41 -10.49
N PHE A 406 0.11 -2.16 -11.63
CA PHE A 406 0.79 -1.80 -12.87
C PHE A 406 0.23 -0.49 -13.43
N TYR A 407 1.13 0.45 -13.71
CA TYR A 407 0.81 1.70 -14.37
C TYR A 407 1.55 1.72 -15.72
N GLY A 408 0.82 1.74 -16.82
CA GLY A 408 1.40 1.65 -18.17
C GLY A 408 0.99 2.83 -19.03
N ASP A 409 1.95 3.50 -19.66
CA ASP A 409 1.68 4.63 -20.57
C ASP A 409 0.82 5.74 -19.91
N THR A 410 0.95 5.90 -18.58
CA THR A 410 0.17 6.82 -17.74
C THR A 410 1.00 8.04 -17.36
N ASP A 411 0.42 9.23 -17.43
CA ASP A 411 1.10 10.46 -17.00
C ASP A 411 0.77 10.76 -15.53
N VAL A 412 1.79 11.04 -14.71
CA VAL A 412 1.63 11.38 -13.29
C VAL A 412 2.34 12.70 -13.03
N SER A 413 1.64 13.68 -12.45
CA SER A 413 2.23 14.97 -12.11
C SER A 413 1.88 15.43 -10.69
N GLY A 414 2.87 15.96 -9.97
CA GLY A 414 2.68 16.51 -8.64
C GLY A 414 3.93 17.22 -8.14
N THR A 415 4.04 17.38 -6.82
CA THR A 415 5.10 18.17 -6.18
C THR A 415 5.84 17.41 -5.09
N VAL A 416 5.30 17.38 -3.88
CA VAL A 416 5.88 16.69 -2.71
C VAL A 416 5.30 15.28 -2.64
N ASP A 417 6.17 14.27 -2.56
CA ASP A 417 5.82 12.86 -2.35
C ASP A 417 4.73 12.35 -3.30
N PHE A 418 4.74 12.81 -4.55
CA PHE A 418 3.56 12.68 -5.40
C PHE A 418 3.31 11.26 -5.94
N ILE A 419 4.25 10.33 -5.73
CA ILE A 419 4.03 8.88 -5.82
C ILE A 419 4.45 8.26 -4.49
N PHE A 420 3.49 7.85 -3.67
CA PHE A 420 3.77 7.37 -2.32
C PHE A 420 2.92 6.16 -1.95
N GLY A 421 3.31 5.50 -0.86
CA GLY A 421 2.65 4.29 -0.38
C GLY A 421 3.59 3.10 -0.27
N ASN A 422 3.02 1.90 -0.17
CA ASN A 422 3.76 0.67 0.06
C ASN A 422 3.20 -0.51 -0.76
N ALA A 423 2.71 -0.24 -1.96
CA ALA A 423 2.42 -1.26 -2.96
C ALA A 423 3.70 -1.94 -3.48
N ALA A 424 3.54 -3.08 -4.15
CA ALA A 424 4.48 -3.55 -5.16
C ALA A 424 4.00 -2.96 -6.49
N ALA A 425 4.54 -1.80 -6.88
CA ALA A 425 4.07 -1.05 -8.04
C ALA A 425 5.15 -0.93 -9.12
N VAL A 426 4.79 -1.25 -10.36
CA VAL A 426 5.62 -0.97 -11.54
C VAL A 426 4.95 0.14 -12.34
N LEU A 427 5.68 1.24 -12.54
CA LEU A 427 5.33 2.28 -13.48
C LEU A 427 6.20 2.09 -14.72
N GLN A 428 5.58 1.82 -15.86
CA GLN A 428 6.28 1.51 -17.11
C GLN A 428 5.84 2.40 -18.26
N ARG A 429 6.81 3.03 -18.94
CA ARG A 429 6.56 4.00 -20.03
C ARG A 429 5.68 5.19 -19.61
N CYS A 430 5.75 5.56 -18.33
CA CYS A 430 5.01 6.69 -17.79
C CYS A 430 5.74 8.02 -18.02
N GLY A 431 4.97 9.09 -18.23
CA GLY A 431 5.44 10.46 -18.06
C GLY A 431 5.32 10.89 -16.59
N ILE A 432 6.43 11.21 -15.94
CA ILE A 432 6.46 11.61 -14.53
C ILE A 432 6.93 13.06 -14.49
N GLN A 433 6.05 13.98 -14.12
CA GLN A 433 6.31 15.42 -14.22
C GLN A 433 6.21 16.12 -12.86
N ALA A 434 7.35 16.57 -12.36
CA ALA A 434 7.45 17.47 -11.22
C ALA A 434 6.93 18.86 -11.58
N ARG A 435 6.23 19.54 -10.67
CA ARG A 435 5.53 20.81 -10.92
C ARG A 435 5.99 21.86 -9.93
N ARG A 436 5.63 23.13 -10.10
CA ARG A 436 5.96 24.15 -9.09
C ARG A 436 5.30 23.81 -7.73
N PRO A 437 6.07 23.56 -6.64
CA PRO A 437 5.51 23.42 -5.30
C PRO A 437 5.24 24.81 -4.69
N ARG A 438 4.88 24.84 -3.39
CA ARG A 438 4.92 26.11 -2.67
C ARG A 438 6.36 26.63 -2.54
N PRO A 439 6.56 27.96 -2.47
CA PRO A 439 7.88 28.54 -2.21
C PRO A 439 8.56 27.89 -0.98
N GLY A 440 9.82 27.50 -1.15
CA GLY A 440 10.63 26.87 -0.10
C GLY A 440 10.42 25.36 0.08
N GLN A 441 9.50 24.73 -0.65
CA GLN A 441 9.38 23.27 -0.70
C GLN A 441 10.30 22.68 -1.80
N GLN A 442 10.56 21.37 -1.66
CA GLN A 442 11.34 20.58 -2.61
C GLN A 442 10.39 19.59 -3.29
N ASP A 443 10.64 19.29 -4.56
CA ASP A 443 9.87 18.30 -5.28
C ASP A 443 10.46 16.92 -5.09
N VAL A 444 9.59 15.95 -4.79
CA VAL A 444 9.99 14.59 -4.46
C VAL A 444 9.07 13.63 -5.19
N VAL A 445 9.65 12.89 -6.14
CA VAL A 445 8.90 11.96 -6.98
C VAL A 445 8.33 10.83 -6.15
N THR A 446 9.15 10.17 -5.31
CA THR A 446 8.71 9.01 -4.54
C THR A 446 8.86 9.15 -3.02
N ALA A 447 7.87 8.66 -2.27
CA ALA A 447 7.96 8.46 -0.83
C ALA A 447 7.51 7.03 -0.48
N GLN A 448 8.45 6.08 -0.60
CA GLN A 448 8.13 4.66 -0.44
C GLN A 448 8.11 4.26 1.05
N GLY A 449 7.03 3.57 1.43
CA GLY A 449 6.63 3.33 2.81
C GLY A 449 6.87 1.92 3.36
N ARG A 450 7.84 1.16 2.86
CA ARG A 450 8.12 -0.21 3.36
C ARG A 450 8.66 -0.17 4.79
N ALA A 451 7.93 -0.83 5.69
CA ALA A 451 8.19 -0.78 7.13
C ALA A 451 8.78 -2.08 7.70
N ASP A 452 8.64 -3.21 6.99
CA ASP A 452 9.15 -4.52 7.40
C ASP A 452 9.98 -5.15 6.26
N PRO A 453 11.14 -5.76 6.55
CA PRO A 453 12.02 -6.33 5.52
C PRO A 453 11.42 -7.54 4.80
N ASN A 454 10.43 -8.21 5.37
CA ASN A 454 9.76 -9.35 4.77
C ASN A 454 8.63 -8.94 3.83
N GLN A 455 8.29 -7.65 3.74
CA GLN A 455 7.34 -7.16 2.75
C GLN A 455 7.95 -7.23 1.35
N ASN A 456 7.18 -7.78 0.40
CA ASN A 456 7.55 -7.86 -1.02
C ASN A 456 7.19 -6.59 -1.80
N THR A 457 7.22 -5.43 -1.15
CA THR A 457 6.73 -4.15 -1.68
C THR A 457 7.85 -3.19 -2.09
N GLY A 458 7.54 -2.16 -2.87
CA GLY A 458 8.52 -1.23 -3.44
C GLY A 458 8.00 -0.61 -4.73
N PHE A 459 8.74 0.37 -5.26
CA PHE A 459 8.42 0.99 -6.54
C PHE A 459 9.48 0.69 -7.59
N SER A 460 9.04 0.36 -8.79
CA SER A 460 9.88 0.21 -9.98
C SER A 460 9.44 1.24 -11.01
N ILE A 461 10.31 2.22 -11.27
CA ILE A 461 10.16 3.23 -12.32
C ILE A 461 10.97 2.72 -13.52
N HIS A 462 10.31 2.16 -14.52
CA HIS A 462 10.96 1.40 -15.59
C HIS A 462 10.62 1.94 -16.98
N ARG A 463 11.62 2.38 -17.75
CA ARG A 463 11.42 2.97 -19.10
C ARG A 463 10.52 4.20 -19.08
N CYS A 464 10.56 4.99 -18.02
CA CYS A 464 9.76 6.20 -17.88
C CYS A 464 10.53 7.44 -18.36
N ARG A 465 9.87 8.60 -18.27
CA ARG A 465 10.51 9.91 -18.38
C ARG A 465 10.20 10.73 -17.13
N VAL A 466 11.23 11.17 -16.41
CA VAL A 466 11.10 12.11 -15.29
C VAL A 466 11.50 13.50 -15.78
N THR A 467 10.59 14.47 -15.65
CA THR A 467 10.78 15.84 -16.13
C THR A 467 10.32 16.90 -15.14
N GLY A 468 10.88 18.10 -15.26
CA GLY A 468 10.30 19.30 -14.70
C GLY A 468 9.26 19.92 -15.63
N ALA A 469 8.12 20.32 -15.09
CA ALA A 469 7.12 21.10 -15.81
C ALA A 469 7.67 22.48 -16.18
N PRO A 470 7.12 23.17 -17.21
CA PRO A 470 7.54 24.52 -17.59
C PRO A 470 7.43 25.53 -16.44
N ASP A 471 6.52 25.31 -15.49
CA ASP A 471 6.35 26.15 -14.32
C ASP A 471 7.29 25.79 -13.16
N LEU A 472 8.03 24.67 -13.17
CA LEU A 472 8.85 24.21 -12.04
C LEU A 472 9.82 25.30 -11.50
N GLY A 473 10.39 26.12 -12.38
CA GLY A 473 11.38 27.13 -12.00
C GLY A 473 12.70 26.51 -11.57
N GLU A 474 13.28 27.00 -10.48
CA GLU A 474 14.57 26.52 -9.92
C GLU A 474 14.39 25.44 -8.84
N THR A 475 13.17 24.95 -8.61
CA THR A 475 12.91 23.93 -7.59
C THR A 475 13.66 22.64 -7.93
N PRO A 476 14.51 22.12 -7.03
CA PRO A 476 15.19 20.84 -7.25
C PRO A 476 14.20 19.68 -7.16
N VAL A 477 14.35 18.71 -8.07
CA VAL A 477 13.57 17.46 -8.07
C VAL A 477 14.43 16.32 -7.53
N TYR A 478 13.90 15.58 -6.56
CA TYR A 478 14.52 14.36 -6.03
C TYR A 478 13.73 13.13 -6.45
N LEU A 479 14.43 12.04 -6.79
CA LEU A 479 13.84 10.75 -7.15
C LEU A 479 13.02 10.15 -6.00
N GLY A 480 13.40 10.44 -4.76
CA GLY A 480 12.59 10.09 -3.60
C GLY A 480 13.20 10.37 -2.24
N ARG A 481 12.42 10.10 -1.20
CA ARG A 481 12.84 10.14 0.21
C ARG A 481 12.20 9.01 1.03
N PRO A 482 12.90 8.46 2.05
CA PRO A 482 12.47 7.23 2.71
C PRO A 482 11.37 7.51 3.74
N TRP A 483 10.11 7.32 3.37
CA TRP A 483 8.99 7.51 4.30
C TRP A 483 9.05 6.52 5.47
N ARG A 484 9.55 5.29 5.22
CA ARG A 484 9.74 4.26 6.25
C ARG A 484 11.12 3.60 6.14
N ARG A 485 11.49 2.88 7.20
CA ARG A 485 12.86 2.35 7.44
C ARG A 485 13.43 1.45 6.34
N TYR A 486 12.58 0.73 5.60
CA TYR A 486 13.01 -0.21 4.56
C TYR A 486 12.62 0.27 3.16
N ALA A 487 12.44 1.59 2.98
CA ALA A 487 12.03 2.21 1.72
C ALA A 487 12.78 1.59 0.52
N ARG A 488 12.03 1.18 -0.51
CA ARG A 488 12.59 0.43 -1.64
C ARG A 488 12.10 0.96 -2.98
N VAL A 489 13.01 1.54 -3.76
CA VAL A 489 12.72 2.13 -5.07
C VAL A 489 13.83 1.77 -6.05
N ALA A 490 13.47 1.39 -7.29
CA ALA A 490 14.40 1.25 -8.40
C ALA A 490 13.98 2.17 -9.55
N VAL A 491 14.93 2.92 -10.10
CA VAL A 491 14.76 3.78 -11.29
C VAL A 491 15.62 3.21 -12.41
N MET A 492 14.99 2.63 -13.42
CA MET A 492 15.65 1.78 -14.41
C MET A 492 15.29 2.17 -15.84
N ALA A 493 16.29 2.21 -16.72
CA ALA A 493 16.14 2.52 -18.14
C ALA A 493 15.31 3.79 -18.39
N THR A 494 15.37 4.76 -17.47
CA THR A 494 14.49 5.92 -17.42
C THR A 494 15.24 7.17 -17.86
N SER A 495 14.58 8.02 -18.65
CA SER A 495 15.13 9.33 -19.03
C SER A 495 14.91 10.33 -17.90
N LEU A 496 15.99 10.87 -17.34
CA LEU A 496 16.01 11.88 -16.29
C LEU A 496 16.49 13.21 -16.89
N ASP A 497 15.63 14.23 -16.92
CA ASP A 497 16.03 15.54 -17.43
C ASP A 497 16.91 16.33 -16.42
N GLY A 498 17.29 17.55 -16.79
CA GLY A 498 18.19 18.38 -15.98
C GLY A 498 17.59 18.91 -14.67
N SER A 499 16.30 18.68 -14.40
CA SER A 499 15.65 19.12 -13.16
C SER A 499 16.00 18.23 -11.96
N VAL A 500 16.43 16.99 -12.21
CA VAL A 500 16.81 16.04 -11.16
C VAL A 500 18.11 16.49 -10.50
N ALA A 501 18.05 16.73 -9.19
CA ALA A 501 19.18 17.20 -8.41
C ALA A 501 20.35 16.19 -8.46
N PRO A 502 21.63 16.64 -8.51
CA PRO A 502 22.79 15.75 -8.53
C PRO A 502 22.81 14.73 -7.38
N ALA A 503 22.35 15.14 -6.19
CA ALA A 503 22.20 14.27 -5.02
C ALA A 503 21.26 13.07 -5.25
N GLY A 504 20.29 13.20 -6.16
CA GLY A 504 19.31 12.20 -6.57
C GLY A 504 18.23 11.92 -5.54
N TRP A 505 18.62 11.68 -4.29
CA TRP A 505 17.75 11.25 -3.20
C TRP A 505 17.80 12.22 -2.04
N LEU A 506 16.67 12.37 -1.34
CA LEU A 506 16.49 13.33 -0.26
C LEU A 506 16.29 12.62 1.09
N GLN A 507 16.85 13.18 2.16
CA GLN A 507 16.64 12.65 3.52
C GLN A 507 15.21 12.91 3.98
N TRP A 508 14.70 12.03 4.85
CA TRP A 508 13.49 12.36 5.59
C TRP A 508 13.80 13.47 6.60
N SER A 509 12.94 14.49 6.69
CA SER A 509 13.24 15.72 7.44
C SER A 509 13.71 15.43 8.87
N GLY A 510 14.88 15.97 9.25
CA GLY A 510 15.48 15.84 10.58
C GLY A 510 15.97 14.43 10.94
N GLN A 511 16.06 13.50 9.97
CA GLN A 511 16.45 12.11 10.22
C GLN A 511 17.53 11.65 9.24
N PRO A 512 18.56 10.93 9.71
CA PRO A 512 19.52 10.31 8.81
C PRO A 512 18.82 9.24 7.95
N ALA A 513 19.33 9.05 6.73
CA ALA A 513 18.83 8.01 5.85
C ALA A 513 19.01 6.62 6.50
N PRO A 514 17.97 5.77 6.56
CA PRO A 514 18.10 4.43 7.10
C PRO A 514 19.13 3.60 6.31
N GLY A 515 20.09 2.97 6.99
CA GLY A 515 21.02 2.04 6.33
C GLY A 515 20.35 0.79 5.72
N THR A 516 19.07 0.57 6.01
CA THR A 516 18.25 -0.56 5.54
C THR A 516 17.34 -0.22 4.34
N LEU A 517 17.38 1.01 3.83
CA LEU A 517 16.69 1.36 2.58
C LEU A 517 17.39 0.70 1.38
N TYR A 518 16.68 0.62 0.24
CA TYR A 518 17.24 0.21 -1.04
C TYR A 518 16.78 1.17 -2.13
N TYR A 519 17.66 2.04 -2.61
CA TYR A 519 17.44 2.97 -3.71
C TYR A 519 18.41 2.67 -4.83
N GLY A 520 17.89 2.16 -5.93
CA GLY A 520 18.70 1.67 -7.04
C GLY A 520 18.52 2.48 -8.32
N GLU A 521 19.60 2.69 -9.05
CA GLU A 521 19.61 3.25 -10.40
C GLU A 521 20.25 2.27 -11.39
N TYR A 522 19.60 2.05 -12.54
CA TYR A 522 20.08 1.14 -13.57
C TYR A 522 19.88 1.71 -14.98
N ARG A 523 20.99 1.96 -15.70
CA ARG A 523 20.98 2.40 -17.12
C ARG A 523 20.04 3.58 -17.43
N ASN A 524 19.96 4.54 -16.51
CA ASN A 524 19.22 5.79 -16.76
C ASN A 524 19.99 6.66 -17.75
N THR A 525 19.28 7.52 -18.48
CA THR A 525 19.85 8.42 -19.49
C THR A 525 19.36 9.86 -19.28
N GLY A 526 20.00 10.83 -19.92
CA GLY A 526 19.64 12.25 -19.81
C GLY A 526 20.49 13.02 -18.79
N ALA A 527 20.31 14.34 -18.76
CA ALA A 527 21.18 15.24 -18.00
C ALA A 527 21.13 14.98 -16.48
N GLY A 528 20.00 14.52 -15.94
CA GLY A 528 19.83 14.17 -14.52
C GLY A 528 20.33 12.78 -14.12
N ALA A 529 20.79 11.97 -15.08
CA ALA A 529 21.17 10.57 -14.85
C ALA A 529 22.60 10.36 -14.33
N ALA A 530 23.43 11.40 -14.31
CA ALA A 530 24.80 11.29 -13.78
C ALA A 530 24.79 10.93 -12.29
N THR A 531 25.49 9.85 -11.92
CA THR A 531 25.46 9.32 -10.55
C THR A 531 26.63 9.76 -9.66
N ALA A 532 27.64 10.42 -10.23
CA ALA A 532 28.85 10.83 -9.49
C ALA A 532 28.58 11.80 -8.32
N GLY A 533 27.49 12.58 -8.39
CA GLY A 533 27.07 13.51 -7.35
C GLY A 533 26.02 12.97 -6.38
N ARG A 534 25.66 11.68 -6.47
CA ARG A 534 24.63 11.07 -5.62
C ARG A 534 25.07 11.00 -4.17
N VAL A 535 24.09 10.98 -3.27
CA VAL A 535 24.32 10.72 -1.84
C VAL A 535 25.03 9.38 -1.60
N THR A 536 25.89 9.32 -0.59
CA THR A 536 26.74 8.15 -0.28
C THR A 536 26.14 7.21 0.78
N TRP A 537 24.82 7.09 0.84
CA TRP A 537 24.17 6.25 1.84
C TRP A 537 24.34 4.77 1.52
N THR A 538 24.48 3.92 2.54
CA THR A 538 24.68 2.46 2.38
C THR A 538 23.60 1.79 1.52
N GLY A 539 22.35 2.26 1.60
CA GLY A 539 21.24 1.73 0.83
C GLY A 539 21.08 2.30 -0.58
N VAL A 540 21.98 3.18 -1.04
CA VAL A 540 21.92 3.79 -2.38
C VAL A 540 22.88 3.05 -3.31
N HIS A 541 22.34 2.49 -4.38
CA HIS A 541 23.00 1.64 -5.35
C HIS A 541 23.00 2.34 -6.72
N THR A 542 24.02 3.17 -6.96
CA THR A 542 24.17 3.99 -8.19
C THR A 542 24.54 3.20 -9.45
N SER A 543 24.90 1.93 -9.29
CA SER A 543 25.25 1.01 -10.36
C SER A 543 24.72 -0.38 -10.03
N MET A 544 23.40 -0.54 -10.04
CA MET A 544 22.76 -1.85 -9.84
C MET A 544 23.30 -2.88 -10.84
N SER A 545 23.45 -4.13 -10.41
CA SER A 545 23.72 -5.23 -11.34
C SER A 545 22.49 -5.51 -12.21
N THR A 546 22.69 -6.19 -13.34
CA THR A 546 21.57 -6.66 -14.18
C THR A 546 20.67 -7.63 -13.41
N GLU A 547 21.23 -8.44 -12.52
CA GLU A 547 20.47 -9.37 -11.67
C GLU A 547 19.58 -8.63 -10.66
N ASP A 548 20.14 -7.64 -9.96
CA ASP A 548 19.37 -6.79 -9.05
C ASP A 548 18.25 -6.08 -9.81
N ALA A 549 18.55 -5.52 -10.98
CA ALA A 549 17.58 -4.81 -11.82
C ALA A 549 16.49 -5.76 -12.33
N ALA A 550 16.82 -7.00 -12.68
CA ALA A 550 15.86 -8.01 -13.10
C ALA A 550 14.81 -8.28 -12.01
N GLY A 551 15.17 -8.19 -10.72
CA GLY A 551 14.25 -8.32 -9.59
C GLY A 551 13.16 -7.24 -9.52
N PHE A 552 13.34 -6.10 -10.20
CA PHE A 552 12.38 -5.00 -10.28
C PHE A 552 11.57 -4.95 -11.58
N THR A 553 11.72 -5.96 -12.45
CA THR A 553 10.94 -6.07 -13.70
C THR A 553 9.50 -6.50 -13.45
N VAL A 554 8.63 -6.34 -14.44
CA VAL A 554 7.21 -6.72 -14.34
C VAL A 554 7.06 -8.22 -13.99
N ALA A 555 7.84 -9.09 -14.64
CA ALA A 555 7.81 -10.53 -14.40
C ALA A 555 8.13 -10.89 -12.94
N ASN A 556 9.21 -10.34 -12.40
CA ASN A 556 9.73 -10.78 -11.10
C ASN A 556 9.17 -10.00 -9.92
N PHE A 557 8.86 -8.72 -10.11
CA PHE A 557 8.49 -7.84 -9.00
C PHE A 557 7.01 -7.90 -8.64
N ILE A 558 6.15 -8.06 -9.65
CA ILE A 558 4.69 -8.10 -9.50
C ILE A 558 4.08 -9.37 -10.09
N MET A 559 4.90 -10.35 -10.49
CA MET A 559 4.45 -11.59 -11.12
C MET A 559 3.55 -11.30 -12.33
N GLY A 560 3.88 -10.24 -13.08
CA GLY A 560 2.99 -9.64 -14.08
C GLY A 560 2.54 -10.60 -15.17
N ASP A 561 3.42 -11.52 -15.59
CA ASP A 561 3.12 -12.52 -16.61
C ASP A 561 1.99 -13.49 -16.22
N SER A 562 1.67 -13.59 -14.93
CA SER A 562 0.55 -14.43 -14.46
C SER A 562 -0.82 -13.75 -14.54
N TRP A 563 -0.89 -12.43 -14.76
CA TRP A 563 -2.16 -11.70 -14.68
C TRP A 563 -2.34 -10.52 -15.65
N LEU A 564 -1.26 -9.92 -16.16
CA LEU A 564 -1.35 -8.75 -17.05
C LEU A 564 -1.82 -9.11 -18.46
N ASP A 565 -1.44 -10.27 -18.99
CA ASP A 565 -1.88 -10.71 -20.33
C ASP A 565 -3.40 -10.74 -20.45
N ALA A 566 -4.09 -11.18 -19.39
CA ALA A 566 -5.55 -11.23 -19.32
C ALA A 566 -6.22 -9.85 -19.24
N THR A 567 -5.45 -8.79 -19.03
CA THR A 567 -5.94 -7.41 -19.06
C THR A 567 -5.85 -6.79 -20.44
N GLY A 568 -5.13 -7.41 -21.39
CA GLY A 568 -4.92 -6.91 -22.74
C GLY A 568 -4.01 -5.68 -22.84
N VAL A 569 -3.45 -5.22 -21.72
CA VAL A 569 -2.54 -4.06 -21.74
C VAL A 569 -1.17 -4.45 -22.24
N LYS A 570 -0.52 -3.54 -22.98
CA LYS A 570 0.85 -3.75 -23.45
C LYS A 570 1.83 -3.50 -22.30
N TYR A 571 2.71 -4.45 -22.06
CA TYR A 571 3.79 -4.31 -21.08
C TYR A 571 5.07 -5.01 -21.56
N THR A 572 6.19 -4.64 -20.97
CA THR A 572 7.46 -5.35 -21.12
C THR A 572 7.69 -6.17 -19.85
N SER A 573 7.79 -7.49 -20.01
CA SER A 573 7.98 -8.45 -18.92
C SER A 573 9.34 -8.27 -18.20
N GLY A 574 10.45 -8.20 -18.94
CA GLY A 574 11.84 -8.06 -18.45
C GLY A 574 12.48 -6.69 -18.67
N LEU A 575 13.82 -6.62 -18.57
CA LEU A 575 14.62 -5.37 -18.65
C LEU A 575 14.56 -4.65 -20.01
#